data_AF-A0A9W4WAV6-F1
#
_entry.id   AF-A0A9W4WAV6-F1
#
_cell.length_a   1.000
_cell.length_b   1.000
_cell.length_c   1.000
_cell.angle_alpha   90.00
_cell.angle_beta   90.00
_cell.angle_gamma   90.00
#
_symmetry.space_group_name_H-M   'P 1'
#
loop_
_entity.id
_entity.type
_entity.pdbx_description
1 polymer ?
#
loop_
_entity_poly.entity_id
_entity_poly.type
_entity_poly.pdbx_seq_one_letter_code
_entity_poly.pdbx_strand_id
1 'polypeptide(L)' 'ANRQPLFVHDYVEEIYLAQGDLFDVRLGEGWTEGAYAYRKPGMEHGPFRSEGGCLMFILCIPVAADGKEKQA' A
#
# COMPACT_ATOMS: atom_id res chain seq x y z
N ALA A 1 -1.45 23.69 -0.11
CA ALA A 1 -1.32 22.48 -0.93
C ALA A 1 -1.55 21.27 -0.03
N ASN A 2 -2.53 20.42 -0.33
CA ASN A 2 -2.77 19.17 0.41
C ASN A 2 -1.60 18.21 0.18
N ARG A 3 -0.50 18.38 0.93
CA ARG A 3 0.58 17.40 0.99
C ARG A 3 0.07 16.25 1.86
N GLN A 4 -0.45 15.22 1.21
CA GLN A 4 -0.66 13.91 1.84
C GLN A 4 0.73 13.40 2.30
N PRO A 5 0.87 12.90 3.54
CA PRO A 5 2.14 12.40 4.04
C PRO A 5 2.54 11.09 3.35
N LEU A 6 3.85 10.77 3.41
CA LEU A 6 4.35 9.42 3.13
C LEU A 6 3.77 8.42 4.14
N PHE A 7 3.39 7.24 3.66
CA PHE A 7 2.88 6.17 4.49
C PHE A 7 3.99 5.18 4.80
N VAL A 8 4.09 4.80 6.08
CA VAL A 8 5.02 3.80 6.60
C VAL A 8 4.40 3.14 7.82
N HIS A 9 4.53 1.82 7.94
CA HIS A 9 3.97 1.03 9.03
C HIS A 9 4.89 -0.14 9.39
N ASP A 10 4.68 -0.74 10.55
CA ASP A 10 5.49 -1.81 11.14
C ASP A 10 4.94 -3.23 10.91
N TYR A 11 3.86 -3.38 10.15
CA TYR A 11 3.28 -4.66 9.73
C TYR A 11 3.50 -4.95 8.24
N VAL A 12 3.25 -6.18 7.80
CA VAL A 12 3.12 -6.51 6.37
C VAL A 12 1.74 -6.07 5.89
N GLU A 13 1.69 -5.34 4.79
CA GLU A 13 0.45 -4.94 4.13
C GLU A 13 0.35 -5.61 2.76
N GLU A 14 -0.70 -6.41 2.57
CA GLU A 14 -1.08 -6.95 1.28
C GLU A 14 -2.35 -6.26 0.80
N ILE A 15 -2.35 -5.79 -0.45
CA ILE A 15 -3.48 -5.06 -1.04
C ILE A 15 -3.90 -5.73 -2.33
N TYR A 16 -5.21 -5.89 -2.50
CA TYR A 16 -5.82 -6.18 -3.79
C TYR A 16 -6.76 -5.05 -4.19
N LEU A 17 -6.55 -4.49 -5.38
CA LEU A 17 -7.39 -3.42 -5.93
C LEU A 17 -8.58 -4.05 -6.66
N ALA A 18 -9.73 -4.11 -5.98
CA ALA A 18 -10.93 -4.75 -6.51
C ALA A 18 -11.66 -3.87 -7.54
N GLN A 19 -11.58 -2.55 -7.41
CA GLN A 19 -12.21 -1.61 -8.33
C GLN A 19 -11.46 -0.26 -8.36
N GLY A 20 -11.49 0.42 -9.51
CA GLY A 20 -10.99 1.79 -9.68
C GLY A 20 -9.48 1.92 -9.91
N ASP A 21 -8.91 3.06 -9.52
CA ASP A 21 -7.52 3.44 -9.80
C ASP A 21 -6.76 3.92 -8.55
N LEU A 22 -5.47 3.61 -8.49
CA LEU A 22 -4.55 4.11 -7.47
C LEU A 22 -3.23 4.53 -8.14
N PHE A 23 -2.82 5.78 -7.94
CA PHE A 23 -1.59 6.33 -8.48
C PHE A 23 -0.65 6.78 -7.36
N ASP A 24 0.58 6.26 -7.34
CA ASP A 24 1.64 6.72 -6.44
C ASP A 24 2.30 7.96 -7.05
N VAL A 25 2.11 9.10 -6.38
CA VAL A 25 2.58 10.41 -6.86
C VAL A 25 4.11 10.49 -6.85
N ARG A 26 4.78 9.81 -5.93
CA ARG A 26 6.24 9.83 -5.80
C ARG A 26 6.89 8.96 -6.88
N LEU A 27 6.28 7.81 -7.19
CA LEU A 27 6.79 6.91 -8.23
C LEU A 27 6.38 7.36 -9.63
N GLY A 28 5.31 8.16 -9.77
CA GLY A 28 4.78 8.53 -11.08
C GLY A 28 4.12 7.36 -11.81
N GLU A 29 3.66 6.37 -11.05
CA GLU A 29 3.13 5.11 -11.55
C GLU A 29 1.75 4.84 -10.94
N GLY A 30 0.90 4.11 -11.66
CA GLY A 30 -0.43 3.77 -11.19
C GLY A 30 -0.86 2.37 -11.57
N TRP A 31 -1.86 1.89 -10.84
CA TRP A 31 -2.41 0.56 -10.97
C TRP A 31 -3.94 0.63 -10.99
N THR A 32 -4.54 -0.38 -11.61
CA THR A 32 -5.99 -0.51 -11.78
C THR A 32 -6.47 -1.86 -11.25
N GLU A 33 -7.77 -2.14 -11.44
CA GLU A 33 -8.44 -3.36 -11.02
C GLU A 33 -7.64 -4.64 -11.31
N GLY A 34 -7.57 -5.52 -10.32
CA GLY A 34 -6.80 -6.76 -10.39
C GLY A 34 -5.34 -6.62 -9.96
N ALA A 35 -4.84 -5.39 -9.78
CA ALA A 35 -3.51 -5.18 -9.23
C ALA A 35 -3.41 -5.68 -7.78
N TYR A 36 -2.23 -6.21 -7.46
CA TYR A 36 -1.88 -6.67 -6.13
C TYR A 36 -0.56 -6.03 -5.69
N ALA A 37 -0.46 -5.68 -4.42
CA ALA A 37 0.77 -5.16 -3.83
C ALA A 37 1.09 -5.90 -2.53
N TYR A 38 2.40 -6.12 -2.32
CA TYR A 38 2.97 -6.62 -1.08
C TYR A 38 3.94 -5.58 -0.53
N ARG A 39 3.72 -5.13 0.70
CA ARG A 39 4.56 -4.14 1.38
C ARG A 39 5.08 -4.71 2.69
N LYS A 40 6.39 -4.84 2.76
CA LYS A 40 7.10 -5.21 3.99
C LYS A 40 7.03 -4.10 5.05
N PRO A 41 7.21 -4.42 6.35
CA PRO A 41 7.39 -3.42 7.40
C PRO A 41 8.46 -2.39 7.04
N GLY A 42 8.18 -1.13 7.33
CA GLY A 42 9.08 -0.01 7.08
C GLY A 42 9.19 0.40 5.60
N MET A 43 8.48 -0.24 4.68
CA MET A 43 8.45 0.21 3.28
C MET A 43 7.70 1.53 3.17
N GLU A 44 8.38 2.59 2.75
CA GLU A 44 7.72 3.86 2.42
C GLU A 44 6.90 3.73 1.14
N HIS A 45 5.68 4.25 1.13
CA HIS A 45 4.78 4.18 -0.03
C HIS A 45 3.83 5.40 -0.09
N GLY A 46 3.32 5.68 -1.29
CA GLY A 46 2.56 6.88 -1.57
C GLY A 46 3.42 8.16 -1.56
N PRO A 47 2.80 9.35 -1.47
CA PRO A 47 1.36 9.56 -1.30
C PRO A 47 0.55 9.11 -2.51
N PHE A 48 -0.69 8.67 -2.27
CA PHE A 48 -1.56 8.21 -3.34
C PHE A 48 -2.55 9.28 -3.77
N ARG A 49 -2.91 9.23 -5.04
CA ARG A 49 -4.10 9.88 -5.59
C ARG A 49 -4.95 8.85 -6.33
N SER A 50 -6.22 9.16 -6.48
CA SER A 50 -7.14 8.43 -7.36
C SER A 50 -7.99 9.45 -8.10
N GLU A 51 -8.33 9.18 -9.35
CA GLU A 51 -9.21 10.02 -10.16
C GLU A 51 -10.67 9.61 -10.02
N GLY A 52 -10.96 8.31 -10.09
CA GLY A 52 -12.31 7.74 -9.99
C GLY A 52 -12.68 7.20 -8.61
N GLY A 53 -11.75 7.23 -7.67
CA GLY A 53 -11.84 6.47 -6.42
C GLY A 53 -11.39 5.02 -6.61
N CYS A 54 -11.22 4.30 -5.51
CA CYS A 54 -10.90 2.88 -5.54
C CYS A 54 -11.53 2.11 -4.37
N LEU A 55 -11.79 0.84 -4.63
CA LEU A 55 -12.15 -0.17 -3.62
C LEU A 55 -10.99 -1.14 -3.50
N MET A 56 -10.49 -1.31 -2.28
CA MET A 56 -9.37 -2.20 -1.98
C MET A 56 -9.67 -3.12 -0.81
N PHE A 57 -9.18 -4.35 -0.91
CA PHE A 57 -9.07 -5.26 0.23
C PHE A 57 -7.65 -5.21 0.75
N ILE A 58 -7.49 -4.98 2.05
CA ILE A 58 -6.19 -4.84 2.70
C ILE A 58 -6.09 -5.87 3.82
N LEU A 59 -5.00 -6.65 3.81
CA LEU A 59 -4.62 -7.52 4.91
C LEU A 59 -3.43 -6.89 5.62
N CYS A 60 -3.60 -6.63 6.92
CA CYS A 60 -2.51 -6.20 7.80
C CYS A 60 -2.05 -7.39 8.64
N ILE A 61 -0.83 -7.87 8.40
CA ILE A 61 -0.30 -9.06 9.04
C ILE A 61 0.78 -8.63 10.06
N PRO A 62 0.58 -8.91 11.36
CA PRO A 62 1.56 -8.55 12.38
C PRO A 62 2.86 -9.34 12.20
N VAL A 63 3.99 -8.67 12.39
CA VAL A 63 5.33 -9.28 12.33
C VAL A 63 5.86 -9.60 13.73
N ALA A 64 6.98 -10.32 13.81
CA ALA A 64 7.62 -10.62 15.09
C ALA A 64 8.13 -9.34 15.79
N ALA A 65 8.39 -9.43 17.09
CA ALA A 65 8.82 -8.27 17.89
C ALA A 65 10.15 -7.64 17.42
N ASP A 66 10.96 -8.37 16.65
CA ASP A 66 12.17 -7.87 16.01
C ASP A 66 11.91 -7.19 14.64
N GLY A 67 10.63 -6.99 14.28
CA GLY A 67 10.20 -6.35 13.04
C GLY A 67 10.31 -7.25 11.81
N LYS A 68 10.71 -8.52 11.96
CA LYS A 68 10.85 -9.44 10.84
C LYS A 68 9.57 -10.19 10.56
N GLU A 69 9.29 -10.31 9.26
CA GLU A 69 8.24 -11.19 8.75
C GLU A 69 8.48 -12.61 9.26
N LYS A 70 7.41 -13.26 9.73
CA LYS A 70 7.49 -14.66 10.13
C LYS A 70 7.65 -15.49 8.86
N GLN A 71 8.80 -16.13 8.70
CA GLN A 71 8.98 -17.13 7.64
C GLN A 71 8.08 -18.32 7.93
N ALA A 72 7.38 -18.81 6.90
CA ALA A 72 6.62 -20.05 6.96
C ALA A 72 7.54 -21.27 7.02
#